data_AF-A0A848U046-F1
#
_entry.id   AF-A0A848U046-F1
#
_cell.length_a   1.000
_cell.length_b   1.000
_cell.length_c   1.000
_cell.angle_alpha   90.00
_cell.angle_beta   90.00
_cell.angle_gamma   90.00
#
_symmetry.space_group_name_H-M   'P 1'
#
loop_
_entity.id
_entity.type
_entity.pdbx_description
1 polymer ?
#
loop_
_entity_poly.entity_id
_entity_poly.type
_entity_poly.pdbx_seq_one_letter_code
_entity_poly.pdbx_strand_id
1 'polypeptide(L)'
;GVPEEDVVLDEFKDGAFKMAIAHNIPVVPMTFYDNKKRFSFTFLSGGPGLIRAKVHSFFETALLEDEDKITLREEVRQVIFTELTIQSPTK
;
A
#
# COMPACT_ATOMS: atom_id res chain seq x y z
N GLY A 1 12.03 3.32 3.72
CA GLY A 1 12.31 4.75 3.52
C GLY A 1 11.40 5.20 2.40
N VAL A 2 11.83 6.15 1.59
CA VAL A 2 11.26 6.30 0.24
C VAL A 2 12.04 5.33 -0.65
N PRO A 3 11.40 4.36 -1.31
CA PRO A 3 12.07 3.44 -2.19
C PRO A 3 12.47 4.12 -3.51
N GLU A 4 13.40 3.51 -4.24
CA GLU A 4 13.78 3.95 -5.58
C GLU A 4 12.58 3.93 -6.56
N GLU A 5 12.64 4.76 -7.61
CA GLU A 5 11.48 4.98 -8.49
C GLU A 5 11.07 3.72 -9.26
N ASP A 6 12.00 2.79 -9.52
CA ASP A 6 11.79 1.51 -10.20
C ASP A 6 11.06 0.46 -9.33
N VAL A 7 11.08 0.62 -8.00
CA VAL A 7 10.46 -0.34 -7.07
C VAL A 7 8.94 -0.14 -7.01
N VAL A 8 8.16 -0.97 -7.70
CA VAL A 8 6.68 -0.83 -7.78
C VAL A 8 6.01 -0.70 -6.42
N LEU A 9 6.32 -1.60 -5.47
CA LEU A 9 5.83 -1.58 -4.10
C LEU A 9 6.88 -2.20 -3.17
N ASP A 10 7.35 -1.40 -2.21
CA ASP A 10 8.35 -1.81 -1.22
C ASP A 10 7.72 -2.70 -0.12
N GLU A 11 8.56 -3.25 0.73
CA GLU A 11 8.15 -4.01 1.91
C GLU A 11 7.48 -3.12 2.95
N PHE A 12 6.45 -3.67 3.59
CA PHE A 12 5.74 -2.97 4.65
C PHE A 12 6.43 -3.18 5.99
N LYS A 13 6.37 -2.16 6.85
CA LYS A 13 6.85 -2.25 8.24
C LYS A 13 5.73 -2.75 9.15
N ASP A 14 6.11 -3.50 10.17
CA ASP A 14 5.15 -4.11 11.11
C ASP A 14 4.45 -3.13 12.05
N GLY A 15 5.05 -1.96 12.31
CA GLY A 15 4.60 -1.07 13.40
C GLY A 15 3.11 -0.68 13.31
N ALA A 16 2.64 -0.31 12.13
CA ALA A 16 1.24 0.08 11.93
C ALA A 16 0.27 -1.11 12.11
N PHE A 17 0.63 -2.28 11.59
CA PHE A 17 -0.17 -3.51 11.71
C PHE A 17 -0.23 -3.99 13.15
N LYS A 18 0.90 -3.93 13.88
CA LYS A 18 0.93 -4.24 15.31
C LYS A 18 0.00 -3.33 16.09
N MET A 19 -0.01 -2.02 15.79
CA MET A 19 -0.92 -1.11 16.50
C MET A 19 -2.38 -1.33 16.16
N ALA A 20 -2.68 -1.71 14.90
CA ALA A 20 -4.04 -2.03 14.48
C ALA A 20 -4.58 -3.25 15.21
N ILE A 21 -3.77 -4.32 15.35
CA ILE A 21 -4.14 -5.53 16.11
C ILE A 21 -4.27 -5.22 17.60
N ALA A 22 -3.28 -4.55 18.21
CA ALA A 22 -3.29 -4.24 19.64
C ALA A 22 -4.49 -3.38 20.10
N HIS A 23 -5.07 -2.58 19.20
CA HIS A 23 -6.23 -1.74 19.48
C HIS A 23 -7.53 -2.21 18.79
N ASN A 24 -7.54 -3.37 18.12
CA ASN A 24 -8.69 -3.88 17.37
C ASN A 24 -9.26 -2.85 16.37
N ILE A 25 -8.37 -2.13 15.69
CA ILE A 25 -8.73 -1.14 14.66
C ILE A 25 -8.67 -1.84 13.29
N PRO A 26 -9.76 -1.86 12.51
CA PRO A 26 -9.75 -2.47 11.19
C PRO A 26 -8.86 -1.67 10.24
N VAL A 27 -8.18 -2.39 9.34
CA VAL A 27 -7.27 -1.81 8.36
C VAL A 27 -7.94 -1.75 7.00
N VAL A 28 -7.84 -0.62 6.30
CA VAL A 28 -8.37 -0.43 4.94
C VAL A 28 -7.23 -0.12 3.99
N PRO A 29 -6.85 -1.06 3.11
CA PRO A 29 -5.84 -0.80 2.10
C PRO A 29 -6.34 0.15 1.03
N MET A 30 -5.46 1.04 0.57
CA MET A 30 -5.73 1.95 -0.54
C MET A 30 -4.59 1.88 -1.55
N THR A 31 -4.92 1.73 -2.83
CA THR A 31 -3.96 1.76 -3.93
C THR A 31 -4.01 3.11 -4.63
N PHE A 32 -2.84 3.74 -4.79
CA PHE A 32 -2.66 4.97 -5.56
C PHE A 32 -1.81 4.70 -6.79
N TYR A 33 -2.36 4.89 -7.98
CA TYR A 33 -1.71 4.46 -9.22
C TYR A 33 -0.71 5.49 -9.76
N ASP A 34 -1.09 6.77 -9.69
CA ASP A 34 -0.40 7.83 -10.43
C ASP A 34 0.58 8.64 -9.56
N ASN A 35 0.65 8.36 -8.25
CA ASN A 35 1.40 9.16 -7.29
C ASN A 35 2.88 9.26 -7.63
N LYS A 36 3.53 8.18 -8.06
CA LYS A 36 4.94 8.21 -8.46
C LYS A 36 5.20 9.17 -9.64
N LYS A 37 4.26 9.26 -10.58
CA LYS A 37 4.37 10.15 -11.74
C LYS A 37 4.06 11.61 -11.40
N ARG A 38 3.13 11.85 -10.47
CA ARG A 38 2.66 13.20 -10.10
C ARG A 38 3.53 13.85 -9.04
N PHE A 39 3.98 13.06 -8.08
CA PHE A 39 4.80 13.45 -6.93
C PHE A 39 6.10 12.63 -6.90
N SER A 40 6.86 12.66 -7.99
CA SER A 40 8.18 12.03 -8.05
C SER A 40 9.15 12.72 -7.09
N PHE A 41 10.08 11.94 -6.54
CA PHE A 41 11.15 12.43 -5.67
C PHE A 41 12.29 13.09 -6.45
N THR A 42 12.40 12.80 -7.74
CA THR A 42 13.33 13.49 -8.63
C THR A 42 12.86 14.93 -8.86
N PHE A 43 13.76 15.90 -8.74
CA PHE A 43 13.41 17.29 -8.97
C PHE A 43 12.93 17.51 -10.41
N LEU A 44 11.82 18.24 -10.57
CA LEU A 44 11.23 18.68 -11.85
C LEU A 44 10.66 17.57 -12.76
N SER A 45 10.54 16.33 -12.29
CA SER A 45 9.91 15.23 -13.05
C SER A 45 8.40 15.08 -12.80
N GLY A 46 7.89 15.66 -11.72
CA GLY A 46 6.47 15.67 -11.36
C GLY A 46 5.66 16.74 -12.11
N GLY A 47 4.32 16.64 -12.07
CA GLY A 47 3.45 17.62 -12.70
C GLY A 47 1.96 17.39 -12.48
N PRO A 48 1.12 18.43 -12.66
CA PRO A 48 -0.32 18.36 -12.37
C PRO A 48 -1.05 17.37 -13.28
N GLY A 49 -2.10 16.75 -12.76
CA GLY A 49 -3.04 15.93 -13.52
C GLY A 49 -3.80 14.94 -12.64
N LEU A 50 -4.51 14.01 -13.28
CA LEU A 50 -5.37 13.06 -12.57
C LEU A 50 -4.56 12.14 -11.65
N ILE A 51 -5.08 11.94 -10.44
CA ILE A 51 -4.63 10.96 -9.45
C ILE A 51 -5.78 10.01 -9.19
N ARG A 52 -5.58 8.73 -9.50
CA ARG A 52 -6.56 7.67 -9.21
C ARG A 52 -6.20 6.98 -7.90
N ALA A 53 -7.23 6.74 -7.09
CA ALA A 53 -7.14 5.94 -5.87
C ALA A 53 -8.24 4.88 -5.87
N LYS A 54 -7.92 3.69 -5.37
CA LYS A 54 -8.88 2.60 -5.15
C LYS A 54 -8.85 2.21 -3.68
N VAL A 55 -10.04 2.13 -3.09
CA VAL A 55 -10.23 1.65 -1.71
C VAL A 55 -10.57 0.16 -1.79
N HIS A 56 -9.89 -0.65 -1.00
CA HIS A 56 -10.12 -2.09 -0.92
C HIS A 56 -11.00 -2.45 0.28
N SER A 57 -11.33 -3.74 0.39
CA SER A 57 -12.12 -4.26 1.51
C SER A 57 -11.42 -4.07 2.86
N PHE A 58 -12.22 -3.99 3.91
CA PHE A 58 -11.75 -3.93 5.28
C PHE A 58 -11.10 -5.25 5.69
N PHE A 59 -9.99 -5.15 6.41
CA PHE A 59 -9.35 -6.24 7.11
C PHE A 59 -9.63 -6.08 8.60
N GLU A 60 -10.46 -6.97 9.13
CA GLU A 60 -10.80 -7.00 10.54
C GLU A 60 -9.62 -7.51 11.37
N THR A 61 -9.31 -6.82 12.45
CA THR A 61 -8.18 -7.16 13.34
C THR A 61 -8.61 -7.73 14.69
N ALA A 62 -9.91 -7.72 14.98
CA ALA A 62 -10.46 -8.10 16.29
C ALA A 62 -10.28 -9.58 16.68
N LEU A 63 -9.96 -10.45 15.71
CA LEU A 63 -9.73 -11.89 15.92
C LEU A 63 -8.28 -12.30 15.67
N LEU A 64 -7.39 -11.35 15.39
CA LEU A 64 -5.99 -11.62 15.06
C LEU A 64 -5.12 -11.50 16.32
N GLU A 65 -4.11 -12.36 16.41
CA GLU A 65 -3.09 -12.28 17.45
C GLU A 65 -1.82 -11.56 16.96
N ASP A 66 -0.92 -11.23 17.87
CA ASP A 66 0.31 -10.48 17.55
C ASP A 66 1.22 -11.27 16.59
N GLU A 67 1.10 -12.60 16.56
CA GLU A 67 1.74 -13.53 15.63
C GLU A 67 1.22 -13.37 14.19
N ASP A 68 -0.06 -13.03 14.01
CA ASP A 68 -0.71 -12.93 12.70
C ASP A 68 -0.36 -11.63 11.95
N LYS A 69 0.32 -10.70 12.61
CA LYS A 69 0.72 -9.40 12.03
C LYS A 69 1.47 -9.55 10.70
N ILE A 70 2.29 -10.60 10.56
CA ILE A 70 3.09 -10.85 9.36
C ILE A 70 2.18 -11.26 8.21
N THR A 71 1.23 -12.16 8.49
CA THR A 71 0.23 -12.62 7.53
C THR A 71 -0.65 -11.45 7.06
N LEU A 72 -1.21 -10.67 8.00
CA LEU A 72 -2.02 -9.50 7.68
C LEU A 72 -1.25 -8.49 6.82
N ARG A 73 0.01 -8.24 7.17
CA ARG A 73 0.88 -7.32 6.42
C ARG A 73 1.10 -7.79 4.99
N GLU A 74 1.41 -9.06 4.78
CA GLU A 74 1.64 -9.61 3.44
C GLU A 74 0.34 -9.71 2.61
N GLU A 75 -0.79 -10.06 3.22
CA GLU A 75 -2.08 -10.06 2.54
C GLU A 75 -2.45 -8.66 2.03
N VAL A 76 -2.33 -7.65 2.91
CA VAL A 76 -2.58 -6.25 2.55
C VAL A 76 -1.62 -5.78 1.46
N ARG A 77 -0.33 -6.13 1.57
CA ARG A 77 0.68 -5.82 0.56
C ARG A 77 0.32 -6.46 -0.78
N GLN A 78 -0.10 -7.72 -0.77
CA GLN A 78 -0.44 -8.48 -1.97
C GLN A 78 -1.67 -7.93 -2.70
N VAL A 79 -2.68 -7.46 -1.96
CA VAL A 79 -3.85 -6.78 -2.54
C VAL A 79 -3.42 -5.51 -3.29
N ILE A 80 -2.59 -4.68 -2.64
CA ILE A 80 -2.10 -3.44 -3.26
C ILE A 80 -1.20 -3.76 -4.47
N PHE A 81 -0.31 -4.73 -4.35
CA PHE A 81 0.62 -5.14 -5.41
C PHE A 81 -0.10 -5.69 -6.64
N THR A 82 -1.09 -6.56 -6.42
CA THR A 82 -1.90 -7.13 -7.49
C THR A 82 -2.65 -6.02 -8.23
N GLU A 83 -3.24 -5.08 -7.50
CA GLU A 83 -3.96 -3.97 -8.08
C GLU A 83 -3.07 -3.04 -8.92
N LEU A 84 -1.85 -2.74 -8.45
CA LEU A 84 -0.86 -1.97 -9.20
C LEU A 84 -0.40 -2.68 -10.49
N THR A 85 -0.31 -4.01 -10.44
CA THR A 85 0.11 -4.82 -11.59
C THR A 85 -0.98 -4.92 -12.66
N ILE A 86 -2.25 -5.06 -12.26
CA ILE A 86 -3.40 -5.12 -13.18
C ILE A 86 -3.55 -3.81 -13.98
N GLN A 87 -3.27 -2.67 -13.34
CA GLN A 87 -3.42 -1.34 -13.93
C GLN A 87 -2.19 -0.84 -14.68
N SER A 88 -1.09 -1.59 -14.68
CA SER A 88 0.06 -1.29 -15.53
C SER A 88 -0.33 -1.63 -16.98
N PRO A 89 -0.63 -0.65 -17.86
CA PRO A 89 -0.82 -0.96 -19.26
C PRO A 89 0.54 -1.44 -19.75
N THR A 90 0.57 -2.60 -20.38
CA THR A 90 1.68 -3.03 -21.24
C THR A 90 2.13 -1.82 -22.06
N LYS A 91 3.35 -1.35 -21.80
CA LYS A 91 4.04 -0.45 -22.74
C LYS A 91 4.30 -1.19 -24.04
#